data_AF-A0A8S3E820-F1
#
_entry.id   AF-A0A8S3E820-F1
#
_cell.length_a   1.000
_cell.length_b   1.000
_cell.length_c   1.000
_cell.angle_alpha   90.00
_cell.angle_beta   90.00
_cell.angle_gamma   90.00
#
_symmetry.space_group_name_H-M   'P 1'
#
loop_
_entity.id
_entity.type
_entity.pdbx_description
1 polymer ?
#
loop_
_entity_poly.entity_id
_entity_poly.type
_entity_poly.pdbx_seq_one_letter_code
_entity_poly.pdbx_strand_id
1 'polypeptide(L)'
;MVGLPDESPTFCFDRDELSTVNFNVDAFVVKYKREVGLEKLRDDLDLFLRVLKSSMVELINRDFADFLNLSTNLVGFDKSITTLKNPLTTMKVDILVSILSYEKQIK
;
A
#
# COMPACT_ATOMS: atom_id res chain seq x y z
N MET A 1 14.16 17.58 -21.09
CA MET A 1 14.31 16.54 -20.06
C MET A 1 14.63 15.26 -20.80
N VAL A 2 15.89 14.83 -20.76
CA VAL A 2 16.39 13.70 -21.55
C VAL A 2 15.74 12.42 -21.00
N GLY A 3 14.99 11.71 -21.84
CA GLY A 3 14.42 10.42 -21.47
C GLY A 3 15.53 9.42 -21.23
N LEU A 4 15.55 8.81 -20.04
CA LEU A 4 16.44 7.68 -19.77
C LEU A 4 16.04 6.50 -20.67
N PRO A 5 17.00 5.72 -21.17
CA PRO A 5 16.69 4.42 -21.73
C PRO A 5 16.11 3.57 -20.60
N ASP A 6 14.92 3.03 -20.83
CA ASP A 6 14.26 2.06 -19.95
C ASP A 6 15.09 0.76 -19.96
N GLU A 7 16.17 0.76 -19.20
CA GLU A 7 17.05 -0.40 -19.00
C GLU A 7 16.47 -1.34 -17.93
N SER A 8 15.17 -1.61 -18.06
CA SER A 8 14.56 -2.80 -17.47
C SER A 8 15.37 -4.01 -17.93
N PRO A 9 15.81 -4.92 -17.03
CA PRO A 9 16.63 -6.05 -17.43
C PRO A 9 15.88 -6.87 -18.48
N THR A 10 16.44 -6.90 -19.69
CA THR A 10 15.90 -7.65 -20.81
C THR A 10 16.18 -9.12 -20.57
N PHE A 11 15.17 -9.85 -20.11
CA PHE A 11 15.26 -11.30 -19.98
C PHE A 11 15.16 -11.94 -21.35
N CYS A 12 15.76 -13.12 -21.49
CA CYS A 12 15.61 -13.94 -22.69
C CYS A 12 14.21 -14.55 -22.86
N PHE A 13 13.29 -14.31 -21.93
CA PHE A 13 11.91 -14.79 -21.95
C PHE A 13 10.93 -13.67 -21.66
N ASP A 14 9.69 -13.87 -22.12
CA ASP A 14 8.56 -13.03 -21.76
C ASP A 14 8.10 -13.35 -20.32
N ARG A 15 8.05 -12.32 -19.46
CA ARG A 15 7.65 -12.46 -18.05
C ARG A 15 6.16 -12.78 -17.92
N ASP A 16 5.35 -12.33 -18.86
CA ASP A 16 3.90 -12.54 -18.82
C ASP A 16 3.54 -14.00 -19.08
N GLU A 17 4.39 -14.73 -19.83
CA GLU A 17 4.24 -16.17 -20.09
C GLU A 17 4.29 -16.99 -18.79
N LEU A 18 5.11 -16.57 -17.81
CA LEU A 18 5.21 -17.19 -16.47
C LEU A 18 3.96 -16.96 -15.61
N SER A 19 3.16 -15.94 -15.92
CA SER A 19 1.95 -15.58 -15.15
C SER A 19 0.66 -16.18 -15.74
N THR A 20 0.78 -16.98 -16.81
CA THR A 20 -0.37 -17.60 -17.47
C THR A 20 -0.96 -18.73 -16.64
N VAL A 21 -2.30 -18.86 -16.65
CA VAL A 21 -3.04 -19.89 -15.89
C VAL A 21 -2.66 -21.32 -16.33
N ASN A 22 -2.29 -21.50 -17.60
CA ASN A 22 -1.94 -22.78 -18.19
C ASN A 22 -0.42 -22.89 -18.46
N PHE A 23 0.40 -22.28 -17.61
CA PHE A 23 1.84 -22.29 -17.78
C PHE A 23 2.38 -23.73 -17.88
N ASN A 24 3.09 -24.02 -18.97
CA ASN A 24 3.74 -25.31 -19.21
C ASN A 24 5.25 -25.13 -19.21
N VAL A 25 5.90 -25.65 -18.15
CA VAL A 25 7.35 -25.56 -17.94
C VAL A 25 8.13 -26.21 -19.08
N ASP A 26 7.70 -27.38 -19.55
CA ASP A 26 8.41 -28.12 -20.61
C ASP A 26 8.38 -27.34 -21.92
N ALA A 27 7.21 -26.82 -22.30
CA ALA A 27 7.04 -25.99 -23.49
C ALA A 27 7.89 -24.71 -23.42
N PHE A 28 7.89 -24.05 -22.26
CA PHE A 28 8.68 -22.85 -22.00
C PHE A 28 10.19 -23.12 -22.12
N VAL A 29 10.70 -24.15 -21.44
CA VAL A 29 12.13 -24.49 -21.49
C VAL A 29 12.54 -24.92 -22.89
N VAL A 30 11.73 -25.70 -23.61
CA VAL A 30 12.04 -26.12 -24.98
C VAL A 30 12.10 -24.93 -25.94
N LYS A 31 11.19 -23.95 -25.78
CA LYS A 31 11.16 -22.72 -26.57
C LYS A 31 12.46 -21.93 -26.41
N TYR A 32 12.79 -21.54 -25.18
CA TYR A 32 13.93 -20.65 -24.95
C TYR A 32 15.29 -21.36 -24.97
N LYS A 33 15.38 -22.65 -24.61
CA LYS A 33 16.62 -23.43 -24.74
C LYS A 33 17.14 -23.45 -26.19
N ARG A 34 16.24 -23.47 -27.18
CA ARG A 34 16.62 -23.47 -28.61
C ARG A 34 17.16 -22.11 -29.08
N GLU A 35 16.76 -21.01 -28.46
CA GLU A 35 17.09 -19.65 -28.89
C GLU A 35 18.34 -19.09 -28.21
N VAL A 36 18.51 -19.34 -26.91
CA VAL A 36 19.56 -18.69 -26.07
C VAL A 36 20.42 -19.67 -25.27
N GLY A 37 20.07 -20.95 -25.24
CA GLY A 37 20.75 -21.95 -24.43
C GLY A 37 20.29 -21.98 -22.97
N LEU A 38 20.53 -23.11 -22.31
CA LEU A 38 19.96 -23.40 -20.99
C LEU A 38 20.61 -22.60 -19.86
N GLU A 39 21.91 -22.30 -19.94
CA GLU A 39 22.61 -21.54 -18.90
C GLU A 39 22.12 -20.09 -18.83
N LYS A 40 22.00 -19.41 -19.98
CA LYS A 40 21.47 -18.04 -20.03
C LYS A 40 20.02 -17.98 -19.52
N LEU A 41 19.19 -18.95 -19.89
CA LEU A 41 17.83 -19.05 -19.37
C LEU A 41 17.81 -19.18 -17.84
N ARG A 42 18.69 -20.02 -17.28
CA ARG A 42 18.83 -20.18 -15.84
C ARG A 42 19.24 -18.87 -15.17
N ASP A 43 20.28 -18.21 -15.67
CA ASP A 43 20.81 -16.97 -15.09
C ASP A 43 19.75 -15.85 -15.10
N ASP A 44 19.01 -15.72 -16.20
CA ASP A 44 17.92 -14.74 -16.33
C ASP A 44 16.74 -15.07 -15.39
N LEU A 45 16.41 -16.35 -15.19
CA LEU A 45 15.40 -16.78 -14.21
C LEU A 45 15.85 -16.50 -12.77
N ASP A 46 17.11 -16.76 -12.45
CA ASP A 46 17.69 -16.45 -11.13
C ASP A 46 17.68 -14.94 -10.86
N LEU A 47 18.01 -14.13 -11.87
CA LEU A 47 17.92 -12.67 -11.79
C LEU A 47 16.47 -12.22 -11.61
N PHE A 48 15.54 -12.74 -12.41
CA PHE A 48 14.12 -12.42 -12.30
C PHE A 48 13.56 -12.73 -10.91
N LEU A 49 13.90 -13.89 -10.34
CA LEU A 49 13.48 -14.28 -9.00
C LEU A 49 14.01 -13.31 -7.93
N ARG A 50 15.25 -12.83 -8.06
CA ARG A 50 15.82 -11.83 -7.13
C ARG A 50 15.09 -10.50 -7.22
N VAL A 51 14.83 -10.02 -8.44
CA VAL A 51 14.08 -8.78 -8.69
C VAL A 51 12.67 -8.88 -8.11
N LEU A 52 11.99 -10.01 -8.34
CA LEU A 52 10.64 -10.23 -7.83
C LEU A 52 10.60 -10.25 -6.29
N LYS A 53 11.58 -10.91 -5.65
CA LYS A 53 11.71 -10.91 -4.19
C LYS A 53 11.95 -9.51 -3.62
N SER A 54 12.82 -8.71 -4.24
CA SER A 54 13.06 -7.31 -3.82
C SER A 54 11.79 -6.48 -3.96
N SER A 55 11.13 -6.57 -5.12
CA SER A 55 9.91 -5.84 -5.42
C SER A 55 8.78 -6.19 -4.44
N MET A 56 8.67 -7.45 -4.03
CA MET A 56 7.71 -7.88 -3.02
C MET A 56 7.97 -7.24 -1.66
N VAL A 57 9.23 -7.19 -1.22
CA VAL A 57 9.60 -6.53 0.04
C VAL A 57 9.32 -5.03 -0.02
N GLU A 58 9.64 -4.38 -1.14
CA GLU A 58 9.35 -2.97 -1.36
C GLU A 58 7.85 -2.67 -1.35
N LEU A 59 7.05 -3.55 -1.98
CA LEU A 59 5.59 -3.42 -1.97
C LEU A 59 5.03 -3.50 -0.55
N ILE A 60 5.49 -4.47 0.24
CA ILE A 60 5.10 -4.61 1.65
C ILE A 60 5.51 -3.37 2.46
N ASN A 61 6.73 -2.88 2.26
CA ASN A 61 7.23 -1.69 2.96
C ASN A 61 6.42 -0.44 2.60
N ARG A 62 6.03 -0.29 1.33
CA ARG A 62 5.17 0.80 0.88
C ARG A 62 3.79 0.72 1.52
N ASP A 63 3.17 -0.45 1.46
CA ASP A 63 1.84 -0.67 2.04
C ASP A 63 1.85 -0.46 3.57
N PHE A 64 2.95 -0.84 4.23
CA PHE A 64 3.16 -0.57 5.66
C PHE A 64 3.27 0.93 5.96
N ALA A 65 4.01 1.69 5.15
CA ALA A 65 4.13 3.14 5.30
C ALA A 65 2.79 3.85 5.08
N ASP A 66 2.03 3.43 4.06
CA ASP A 66 0.69 3.97 3.78
C ASP A 66 -0.29 3.68 4.93
N PHE A 67 -0.25 2.47 5.49
CA PHE A 67 -1.04 2.10 6.66
C PHE A 67 -0.68 2.94 7.89
N LEU A 68 0.61 3.16 8.15
CA LEU A 68 1.07 4.01 9.26
C LEU A 68 0.62 5.47 9.09
N ASN A 69 0.71 6.00 7.87
CA ASN A 69 0.25 7.35 7.57
C ASN A 69 -1.27 7.47 7.80
N LEU A 70 -2.07 6.52 7.30
CA LEU A 70 -3.52 6.50 7.49
C LEU A 70 -3.90 6.40 8.97
N SER A 71 -3.25 5.51 9.73
CA SER A 71 -3.53 5.33 11.16
C SER A 71 -3.16 6.57 11.99
N THR A 72 -2.03 7.22 11.67
CA THR A 72 -1.63 8.48 12.29
C THR A 72 -2.65 9.59 12.03
N ASN A 73 -3.11 9.71 10.78
CA ASN A 73 -4.13 10.70 10.40
C ASN A 73 -5.47 10.44 11.10
N LEU A 74 -5.87 9.17 11.24
CA LEU A 74 -7.10 8.79 11.94
C LEU A 74 -7.05 9.16 13.43
N VAL A 75 -5.91 8.92 14.10
CA VAL A 75 -5.71 9.35 15.49
C VAL A 75 -5.73 10.88 15.61
N GLY A 76 -5.15 11.59 14.64
CA GLY A 76 -5.24 13.06 14.59
C GLY A 76 -6.67 13.58 14.41
N PHE A 77 -7.46 12.88 13.60
CA PHE A 77 -8.88 13.20 13.40
C PHE A 77 -9.71 12.99 14.66
N ASP A 78 -9.50 11.89 15.40
CA ASP A 78 -10.18 11.64 16.68
C ASP A 78 -9.90 12.74 17.73
N LYS A 79 -8.65 13.21 17.81
CA LYS A 79 -8.28 14.36 18.65
C LYS A 79 -9.03 15.63 18.25
N SER A 80 -9.18 15.86 16.93
CA SER A 80 -9.90 17.02 16.40
C SER A 80 -11.39 16.96 16.75
N ILE A 81 -12.02 15.79 16.59
CA ILE A 81 -13.40 15.55 17.02
C ILE A 81 -13.54 15.82 18.51
N THR A 82 -12.65 15.29 19.34
CA THR A 82 -12.70 15.48 20.80
C THR A 82 -12.57 16.95 21.18
N THR A 83 -11.67 17.68 20.51
CA THR A 83 -11.46 19.12 20.71
C THR A 83 -12.71 19.94 20.38
N LEU A 84 -13.51 19.51 19.39
CA LEU A 84 -14.78 20.16 19.06
C LEU A 84 -15.92 19.70 19.99
N LYS A 85 -15.98 18.41 20.33
CA LYS A 85 -17.05 17.80 21.11
C LYS A 85 -17.05 18.28 22.56
N ASN A 86 -15.89 18.45 23.18
CA ASN A 86 -15.77 18.87 24.57
C ASN A 86 -16.43 20.24 24.83
N PRO A 87 -16.05 21.34 24.15
CA PRO A 87 -16.66 22.65 24.39
C PRO A 87 -18.16 22.65 24.06
N LEU A 88 -18.62 21.91 23.05
CA LEU A 88 -20.05 21.77 22.76
C LEU A 88 -20.81 21.08 23.89
N THR A 89 -20.21 20.06 24.49
CA THR A 89 -20.79 19.35 25.64
C THR A 89 -20.85 20.26 26.86
N THR A 90 -19.76 20.99 27.13
CA THR A 90 -19.70 21.99 28.21
C THR A 90 -20.78 23.06 28.02
N MET A 91 -20.86 23.66 26.84
CA MET A 91 -21.85 24.70 26.53
C MET A 91 -23.29 24.19 26.71
N LYS A 92 -23.58 22.94 26.32
CA LYS A 92 -24.89 22.31 26.57
C LYS A 92 -25.19 22.20 28.06
N VAL A 93 -24.22 21.79 28.88
CA VAL A 93 -24.38 21.68 30.34
C VAL A 93 -24.60 23.06 30.95
N ASP A 94 -23.82 24.07 30.57
CA ASP A 94 -23.93 25.43 31.09
C ASP A 94 -25.31 26.05 30.80
N ILE A 95 -25.84 25.82 29.60
CA ILE A 95 -27.20 26.24 29.23
C ILE A 95 -28.24 25.55 30.12
N LEU A 96 -28.14 24.24 30.32
CA LEU A 96 -29.07 23.49 31.18
C LEU A 96 -29.03 23.97 32.64
N VAL A 97 -27.83 24.19 33.19
CA VAL A 97 -27.65 24.73 34.54
C VAL A 97 -28.26 26.12 34.67
N SER A 98 -28.05 26.97 33.66
CA SER A 98 -28.63 28.31 33.62
C SER A 98 -30.16 28.26 33.62
N ILE A 99 -30.76 27.40 32.79
CA ILE A 99 -32.22 27.20 32.75
C ILE A 99 -32.76 26.77 34.12
N LEU A 100 -32.14 25.75 34.75
CA LEU A 100 -32.56 25.27 36.07
C LEU A 100 -32.43 26.35 37.15
N SER A 101 -31.37 27.18 37.07
CA SER A 101 -31.18 28.31 37.97
C SER A 101 -32.30 29.35 37.82
N TYR A 102 -32.67 29.69 36.58
CA TYR A 102 -33.79 30.60 36.30
C TYR A 102 -35.12 30.04 36.82
N GLU A 103 -35.43 28.77 36.57
CA GLU A 103 -36.66 28.15 37.07
C GLU A 103 -36.76 28.16 38.60
N LYS A 104 -35.63 27.99 39.30
CA LYS A 104 -35.58 28.04 40.76
C LYS A 104 -35.82 29.45 41.31
N GLN A 105 -35.46 30.50 40.58
CA GLN A 105 -35.69 31.89 41.02
C GLN A 105 -37.14 32.34 40.87
N ILE A 106 -37.95 31.65 40.05
CA ILE A 106 -39.35 31.99 39.78
C ILE A 106 -40.32 31.26 40.75
N LYS A 107 -39.83 30.27 41.50
CA LYS A 107 -40.57 29.55 42.55
C LYS A 107 -40.18 30.05 43.94
#